data_AF-A0A8S1DAP6-F1
#
_entry.id   AF-A0A8S1DAP6-F1
#
_cell.length_a   1.000
_cell.length_b   1.000
_cell.length_c   1.000
_cell.angle_alpha   90.00
_cell.angle_beta   90.00
_cell.angle_gamma   90.00
#
_symmetry.space_group_name_H-M   'P 1'
#
loop_
_entity.id
_entity.type
_entity.pdbx_description
1 polymer ?
#
loop_
_entity_poly.entity_id
_entity_poly.type
_entity_poly.pdbx_seq_one_letter_code
_entity_poly.pdbx_strand_id
1 'polypeptide(L)'
;MQFYTLLVLFSVFTLTICGSEESEGVKYATKCEVCKVLSMELQGRLQETGKTSEVIETGYSIEKSKKKTEYVKSELRLVESLEGLCDRILDYNLHKEREDSTRFAKGMSQTFKTLHGLV
;
A
#
# COMPACT_ATOMS: atom_id res chain seq x y z
N MET A 1 49.35 -6.61 7.89
CA MET A 1 48.96 -7.48 6.75
C MET A 1 47.92 -8.52 7.16
N GLN A 2 48.21 -9.43 8.11
CA GLN A 2 47.28 -10.50 8.56
C GLN A 2 45.90 -10.01 9.05
N PHE A 3 45.85 -8.88 9.77
CA PHE A 3 44.62 -8.32 10.31
C PHE A 3 43.71 -7.72 9.22
N TYR A 4 44.33 -7.20 8.16
CA TYR A 4 43.62 -6.60 7.03
C TYR A 4 43.01 -7.70 6.14
N THR A 5 43.73 -8.80 5.94
CA THR A 5 43.18 -9.99 5.27
C THR A 5 42.03 -10.62 6.04
N LEU A 6 42.09 -10.67 7.38
CA LEU A 6 40.99 -11.14 8.23
C LEU A 6 39.76 -10.24 8.14
N LEU A 7 39.94 -8.91 8.15
CA LEU A 7 38.84 -7.95 7.98
C LEU A 7 38.18 -8.06 6.59
N VAL A 8 38.99 -8.21 5.53
CA VAL A 8 38.47 -8.39 4.17
C VAL A 8 37.72 -9.72 4.05
N LEU A 9 38.26 -10.81 4.59
CA LEU A 9 37.57 -12.11 4.63
C LEU A 9 36.25 -12.05 5.40
N PHE A 10 36.22 -11.38 6.54
CA PHE A 10 34.99 -11.20 7.32
C PHE A 10 33.94 -10.38 6.56
N SER A 11 34.34 -9.30 5.87
CA SER A 11 33.42 -8.50 5.05
C SER A 11 32.87 -9.27 3.84
N VAL A 12 33.67 -10.12 3.21
CA VAL A 12 33.24 -10.97 2.09
C VAL A 12 32.29 -12.05 2.60
N PHE A 13 32.56 -12.62 3.78
CA PHE A 13 31.70 -13.62 4.41
C PHE A 13 30.33 -13.04 4.79
N THR A 14 30.26 -11.81 5.30
CA THR A 14 28.98 -11.12 5.56
C THR A 14 28.19 -10.85 4.29
N LEU A 15 28.88 -10.57 3.17
CA LEU A 15 28.21 -10.31 1.88
C LEU A 15 27.61 -11.59 1.28
N THR A 16 28.20 -12.75 1.54
CA THR A 16 27.71 -14.06 1.05
C THR A 16 26.54 -14.64 1.83
N ILE A 17 26.32 -14.23 3.09
CA ILE A 17 25.23 -14.74 3.93
C ILE A 17 23.92 -13.97 3.70
N CYS A 18 23.98 -12.80 3.06
CA CYS A 18 22.78 -12.04 2.69
C CYS A 18 22.17 -12.62 1.41
N GLY A 19 21.51 -13.78 1.51
CA GLY A 19 20.65 -14.29 0.44
C GLY A 19 19.52 -13.29 0.12
N SER A 20 18.98 -13.33 -1.10
CA SER A 20 17.76 -12.57 -1.40
C SER A 20 16.62 -13.10 -0.52
N GLU A 21 15.78 -12.23 0.05
CA GLU A 21 14.64 -12.60 0.92
C GLU A 21 13.65 -13.57 0.23
N GLU A 22 13.69 -13.66 -1.10
CA GLU A 22 12.95 -14.65 -1.89
C GLU A 22 13.39 -16.10 -1.59
N SER A 23 14.65 -16.32 -1.18
CA SER A 23 15.17 -17.61 -0.72
C SER A 23 14.62 -18.02 0.66
N GLU A 24 14.02 -17.08 1.40
CA GLU A 24 13.35 -17.30 2.69
C GLU A 24 11.83 -17.52 2.53
N GLY A 25 11.34 -17.56 1.29
CA GLY A 25 9.94 -17.88 0.98
C GLY A 25 8.96 -16.70 1.09
N VAL A 26 9.46 -15.48 1.33
CA VAL A 26 8.66 -14.26 1.35
C VAL A 26 8.53 -13.72 -0.08
N LYS A 27 7.37 -13.97 -0.72
CA LYS A 27 7.05 -13.40 -2.04
C LYS A 27 6.37 -12.04 -1.89
N TYR A 28 7.11 -10.96 -2.11
CA TYR A 28 6.55 -9.62 -2.13
C TYR A 28 5.59 -9.38 -3.30
N ALA A 29 4.73 -8.38 -3.12
CA ALA A 29 3.89 -7.86 -4.18
C ALA A 29 4.76 -7.14 -5.23
N THR A 30 4.50 -7.41 -6.50
CA THR A 30 5.07 -6.65 -7.61
C THR A 30 4.48 -5.24 -7.66
N LYS A 31 5.18 -4.31 -8.31
CA LYS A 31 4.68 -2.94 -8.52
C LYS A 31 3.30 -2.92 -9.18
N CYS A 32 3.04 -3.84 -10.11
CA CYS A 32 1.75 -3.97 -10.78
C CYS A 32 0.64 -4.44 -9.83
N GLU A 33 0.92 -5.41 -8.95
CA GLU A 33 -0.03 -5.89 -7.94
C GLU A 33 -0.36 -4.78 -6.92
N VAL A 34 0.66 -4.06 -6.43
CA VAL A 34 0.47 -2.91 -5.54
C VAL A 34 -0.35 -1.81 -6.22
N CYS A 35 -0.02 -1.45 -7.46
CA CYS A 35 -0.74 -0.44 -8.23
C CYS A 35 -2.21 -0.84 -8.45
N LYS A 36 -2.49 -2.12 -8.74
CA LYS A 36 -3.85 -2.64 -8.89
C LYS A 36 -4.66 -2.44 -7.61
N VAL A 37 -4.14 -2.89 -6.46
CA VAL A 37 -4.84 -2.78 -5.16
C VAL A 37 -5.05 -1.31 -4.79
N LEU A 38 -3.99 -0.50 -4.91
CA LEU A 38 -4.04 0.94 -4.64
C LEU A 38 -5.11 1.65 -5.49
N SER A 39 -5.13 1.37 -6.80
CA SER A 39 -6.07 2.01 -7.74
C SER A 39 -7.51 1.60 -7.44
N MET A 40 -7.75 0.34 -7.11
CA MET A 40 -9.08 -0.16 -6.75
C MET A 40 -9.60 0.49 -5.46
N GLU A 41 -8.78 0.54 -4.41
CA GLU A 41 -9.16 1.18 -3.14
C GLU A 41 -9.35 2.69 -3.30
N LEU A 42 -8.48 3.36 -4.06
CA LEU A 42 -8.59 4.80 -4.31
C LEU A 42 -9.87 5.11 -5.08
N GLN A 43 -10.20 4.30 -6.09
CA GLN A 43 -11.45 4.44 -6.83
C GLN A 43 -12.66 4.27 -5.90
N GLY A 44 -12.66 3.26 -5.02
CA GLY A 44 -13.72 3.05 -4.03
C GLY A 44 -13.88 4.25 -3.09
N ARG A 45 -12.77 4.76 -2.53
CA ARG A 45 -12.74 5.97 -1.69
C ARG A 45 -13.30 7.20 -2.40
N LEU A 46 -12.92 7.40 -3.66
CA LEU A 46 -13.46 8.51 -4.45
C LEU A 46 -14.95 8.32 -4.74
N GLN A 47 -15.44 7.11 -5.01
CA GLN A 47 -16.89 6.87 -5.18
C GLN A 47 -17.70 7.13 -3.90
N GLU A 48 -17.14 6.79 -2.73
CA GLU A 48 -17.76 7.08 -1.43
C GLU A 48 -17.85 8.60 -1.18
N THR A 49 -16.73 9.32 -1.33
CA THR A 49 -16.63 10.76 -1.05
C THR A 49 -17.27 11.64 -2.14
N GLY A 50 -17.47 11.10 -3.35
CA GLY A 50 -18.04 11.84 -4.47
C GLY A 50 -19.55 12.08 -4.41
N LYS A 51 -20.23 11.55 -3.37
CA LYS A 51 -21.68 11.70 -3.18
C LYS A 51 -22.08 13.03 -2.54
N THR A 52 -21.12 13.78 -2.00
CA THR A 52 -21.38 15.06 -1.34
C THR A 52 -21.43 16.20 -2.38
N SER A 53 -22.32 17.16 -2.17
CA SER A 53 -22.45 18.37 -3.00
C SER A 53 -21.85 19.60 -2.31
N GLU A 54 -20.84 19.38 -1.46
CA GLU A 54 -20.21 20.44 -0.67
C GLU A 54 -19.39 21.38 -1.55
N VAL A 55 -19.33 22.66 -1.15
CA VAL A 55 -18.58 23.70 -1.85
C VAL A 55 -17.61 24.33 -0.86
N ILE A 56 -16.34 24.33 -1.22
CA ILE A 56 -15.26 24.94 -0.46
C ILE A 56 -15.14 26.40 -0.92
N GLU A 57 -15.14 27.32 0.05
CA GLU A 57 -14.83 28.73 -0.18
C GLU A 57 -13.42 29.02 0.33
N THR A 58 -12.53 29.44 -0.56
CA THR A 58 -11.13 29.73 -0.21
C THR A 58 -10.82 31.22 -0.40
N GLY A 59 -10.01 31.77 0.50
CA GLY A 59 -9.53 33.14 0.47
C GLY A 59 -10.13 34.05 1.54
N TYR A 60 -9.33 35.01 2.02
CA TYR A 60 -9.75 36.06 2.93
C TYR A 60 -9.82 37.37 2.15
N SER A 61 -11.01 37.81 1.77
CA SER A 61 -11.22 39.13 1.19
C SER A 61 -12.52 39.71 1.72
N ILE A 62 -12.44 40.94 2.22
CA ILE A 62 -13.58 41.69 2.74
C ILE A 62 -14.35 42.38 1.59
N GLU A 63 -13.67 42.64 0.47
CA GLU A 63 -14.22 43.42 -0.65
C GLU A 63 -14.44 42.61 -1.95
N LYS A 64 -13.72 41.49 -2.16
CA LYS A 64 -13.81 40.67 -3.39
C LYS A 64 -14.56 39.36 -3.14
N SER A 65 -15.21 38.83 -4.19
CA SER A 65 -15.90 37.54 -4.13
C SER A 65 -14.91 36.39 -3.86
N LYS A 66 -15.25 35.53 -2.91
CA LYS A 66 -14.46 34.34 -2.56
C LYS A 66 -14.46 33.33 -3.69
N LYS A 67 -13.34 32.62 -3.89
CA LYS A 67 -13.26 31.54 -4.86
C LYS A 67 -14.05 30.35 -4.31
N LYS A 68 -15.05 29.91 -5.05
CA LYS A 68 -15.85 28.72 -4.74
C LYS A 68 -15.38 27.54 -5.58
N THR A 69 -15.18 26.39 -4.98
CA THR A 69 -14.81 25.15 -5.68
C THR A 69 -15.60 24.00 -5.09
N GLU A 70 -16.21 23.18 -5.94
CA GLU A 70 -16.90 21.97 -5.49
C GLU A 70 -15.89 21.04 -4.79
N TYR A 71 -16.23 20.52 -3.62
CA TYR A 71 -15.41 19.59 -2.86
C TYR A 71 -14.98 18.39 -3.72
N VAL A 72 -15.90 17.87 -4.53
CA VAL A 72 -15.67 16.76 -5.48
C VAL A 72 -14.53 17.05 -6.46
N LYS A 73 -14.30 18.31 -6.85
CA LYS A 73 -13.24 18.72 -7.78
C LYS A 73 -12.00 19.28 -7.08
N SER A 74 -12.00 19.33 -5.76
CA SER A 74 -10.93 19.94 -4.98
C SER A 74 -9.72 19.02 -4.81
N GLU A 75 -8.53 19.61 -4.73
CA GLU A 75 -7.31 18.89 -4.33
C GLU A 75 -7.40 18.39 -2.88
N LEU A 76 -8.08 19.16 -2.01
CA LEU A 76 -8.30 18.78 -0.62
C LEU A 76 -8.91 17.38 -0.51
N ARG A 77 -9.97 17.10 -1.29
CA ARG A 77 -10.59 15.78 -1.34
C ARG A 77 -9.60 14.68 -1.70
N LEU A 78 -8.68 14.93 -2.62
CA LEU A 78 -7.68 13.93 -3.02
C LEU A 78 -6.74 13.61 -1.85
N VAL A 79 -6.26 14.63 -1.14
CA VAL A 79 -5.39 14.47 0.04
C VAL A 79 -6.11 13.66 1.12
N GLU A 80 -7.32 14.08 1.51
CA GLU A 80 -8.12 13.38 2.54
C GLU A 80 -8.44 11.93 2.12
N SER A 81 -8.68 11.69 0.83
CA SER A 81 -8.93 10.33 0.31
C SER A 81 -7.69 9.44 0.36
N LEU A 82 -6.48 10.02 0.26
CA LEU A 82 -5.22 9.30 0.31
C LEU A 82 -4.78 8.97 1.74
N GLU A 83 -5.03 9.84 2.72
CA GLU A 83 -4.57 9.67 4.11
C GLU A 83 -5.08 8.38 4.76
N GLY A 84 -6.35 8.02 4.56
CA GLY A 84 -6.93 6.78 5.10
C GLY A 84 -6.82 5.56 4.17
N LEU A 85 -6.12 5.68 3.04
CA LEU A 85 -6.08 4.62 2.02
C LEU A 85 -5.19 3.46 2.43
N CYS A 86 -4.03 3.76 3.02
CA CYS A 86 -3.05 2.76 3.44
C CYS A 86 -3.63 1.75 4.44
N ASP A 87 -4.46 2.21 5.38
CA ASP A 87 -5.09 1.33 6.37
C ASP A 87 -5.97 0.27 5.69
N ARG A 88 -6.71 0.64 4.63
CA ARG A 88 -7.53 -0.32 3.86
C ARG A 88 -6.69 -1.31 3.06
N ILE A 89 -5.48 -0.93 2.67
CA ILE A 89 -4.55 -1.81 1.95
C ILE A 89 -3.99 -2.87 2.90
N LEU A 90 -3.83 -2.56 4.18
CA LEU A 90 -3.36 -3.53 5.19
C LEU A 90 -4.34 -4.70 5.40
N ASP A 91 -5.62 -4.55 5.03
CA ASP A 91 -6.61 -5.64 5.08
C ASP A 91 -6.37 -6.74 4.03
N TYR A 92 -5.49 -6.50 3.04
CA TYR A 92 -5.18 -7.47 2.00
C TYR A 92 -4.16 -8.47 2.48
N ASN A 93 -4.51 -9.76 2.37
CA ASN A 93 -3.64 -10.86 2.71
C ASN A 93 -3.16 -11.60 1.46
N LEU A 94 -2.04 -12.30 1.60
CA LEU A 94 -1.52 -13.18 0.57
C LEU A 94 -2.26 -14.52 0.56
N HIS A 95 -2.87 -14.84 -0.57
CA HIS A 95 -3.48 -16.13 -0.88
C HIS A 95 -2.50 -16.97 -1.71
N LYS A 96 -1.59 -17.68 -1.03
CA LYS A 96 -0.56 -18.50 -1.70
C LYS A 96 -1.14 -19.57 -2.62
N GLU A 97 -2.38 -20.00 -2.40
CA GLU A 97 -3.09 -20.95 -3.26
C GLU A 97 -3.47 -20.39 -4.65
N ARG A 98 -3.33 -19.07 -4.87
CA ARG A 98 -3.67 -18.40 -6.13
C ARG A 98 -2.43 -17.85 -6.79
N GLU A 99 -2.31 -18.09 -8.10
CA GLU A 99 -1.21 -17.58 -8.93
C GLU A 99 -1.65 -16.43 -9.85
N ASP A 100 -2.94 -16.10 -9.86
CA ASP A 100 -3.49 -15.00 -10.63
C ASP A 100 -3.48 -13.67 -9.84
N SER A 101 -3.93 -12.61 -10.48
CA SER A 101 -3.97 -11.26 -9.88
C SER A 101 -4.87 -11.12 -8.64
N THR A 102 -5.64 -12.16 -8.26
CA THR A 102 -6.43 -12.22 -7.02
C THR A 102 -5.69 -12.88 -5.85
N ARG A 103 -4.39 -13.14 -6.01
CA ARG A 103 -3.47 -13.57 -4.95
C ARG A 103 -3.42 -12.63 -3.75
N PHE A 104 -3.70 -11.34 -3.95
CA PHE A 104 -3.94 -10.41 -2.85
C PHE A 104 -5.45 -10.15 -2.74
N ALA A 105 -6.05 -10.58 -1.63
CA ALA A 105 -7.46 -10.35 -1.36
C ALA A 105 -7.72 -10.15 0.13
N LYS A 106 -8.83 -9.49 0.46
CA LYS A 106 -9.23 -9.27 1.84
C LYS A 106 -9.69 -10.57 2.49
N GLY A 107 -9.40 -10.71 3.79
CA GLY A 107 -9.79 -11.86 4.59
C GLY A 107 -8.77 -13.00 4.56
N MET A 108 -9.16 -14.14 5.14
CA MET A 108 -8.26 -15.26 5.42
C MET A 108 -8.08 -16.19 4.21
N SER A 109 -6.85 -16.62 3.93
CA SER A 109 -6.55 -17.60 2.87
C SER A 109 -7.14 -18.98 3.18
N GLN A 110 -7.39 -19.78 2.14
CA GLN A 110 -7.95 -21.13 2.35
C GLN A 110 -6.99 -22.02 3.11
N THR A 111 -5.69 -21.89 2.83
CA THR A 111 -4.63 -22.61 3.53
C THR A 111 -4.59 -22.25 5.02
N PHE A 112 -4.71 -20.97 5.36
CA PHE A 112 -4.71 -20.52 6.75
C PHE A 112 -6.00 -20.87 7.49
N LYS A 113 -7.16 -20.86 6.81
CA LYS A 113 -8.43 -21.37 7.37
C LYS A 113 -8.34 -22.84 7.75
N THR A 114 -7.78 -23.67 6.88
CA THR A 114 -7.60 -25.10 7.16
C THR A 114 -6.67 -25.30 8.36
N LEU A 115 -5.55 -24.58 8.42
CA LEU A 115 -4.63 -24.65 9.57
C LEU A 115 -5.29 -24.23 10.89
N HIS A 116 -6.11 -23.18 10.87
CA HIS A 116 -6.87 -22.74 12.04
C HIS A 116 -7.90 -23.77 12.53
N GLY A 117 -8.49 -24.56 11.63
CA GLY A 117 -9.42 -25.63 11.97
C GLY A 117 -8.76 -26.91 12.50
N LEU A 118 -7.42 -26.97 12.49
CA LEU A 118 -6.63 -28.07 13.05
C LEU A 118 -6.14 -27.78 14.48
N VAL A 119 -6.47 -26.60 15.03
CA VAL A 119 -6.14 -26.17 16.40
C VAL A 119 -7.40 -26.26 17.28
#